data_AF-A0A842WCE5-F1
#
_entry.id   AF-A0A842WCE5-F1
#
_cell.length_a   1.000
_cell.length_b   1.000
_cell.length_c   1.000
_cell.angle_alpha   90.00
_cell.angle_beta   90.00
_cell.angle_gamma   90.00
#
_symmetry.space_group_name_H-M   'P 1'
#
loop_
_entity.id
_entity.type
_entity.pdbx_description
1 polymer ?
#
loop_
_entity_poly.entity_id
_entity_poly.type
_entity_poly.pdbx_seq_one_letter_code
_entity_poly.pdbx_strand_id
1 'polypeptide(L)'
;MKDSFLQKEYGLKDSQLFKSRTATKDDVKLIVSRKREQKTYDKILEDSMKTSKTNFLVFFVGNYGMGKTLSLLDVKERANNKGAYPIYLTLQSEEKISKPEVDFIQRVLKEINFDEIKVETDTINELKKIYPDVGNVFQRIFTGEIQTSLYPARKNPLRNLAISFLVGDVSPTKNELNKIGVIRKIDRVRIAKEYLIGLLYILGSSGFQSLVICVDEFEYLFSVLSKSQQSTVLAFFRSLYDLQIAIPDSLKSNAANMALFIAVSSDGWKKLTTLGDKERKTGGPINALKERITELISLDPLTEKDTINLIEKRLSYDRVRGKYKNEPLIPFTDDFVEYLFKLTQGTPREIIVRCDSVLDRGLEKEVPRLTKEFAKEVFKERGLSYI
;
A
#
# COMPACT_ATOMS: atom_id res chain seq x y z
N MET A 1 -9.44 2.78 39.20
CA MET A 1 -10.56 1.81 39.36
C MET A 1 -10.84 1.04 38.07
N LYS A 2 -10.96 1.66 36.89
CA LYS A 2 -11.12 0.90 35.63
C LYS A 2 -9.96 -0.05 35.30
N ASP A 3 -8.72 0.35 35.59
CA ASP A 3 -7.54 -0.47 35.32
C ASP A 3 -7.50 -1.77 36.14
N SER A 4 -8.10 -1.79 37.34
CA SER A 4 -8.18 -3.02 38.14
C SER A 4 -9.19 -4.01 37.57
N PHE A 5 -10.32 -3.54 37.02
CA PHE A 5 -11.31 -4.43 36.41
C PHE A 5 -10.79 -5.04 35.10
N LEU A 6 -10.26 -4.20 34.20
CA LEU A 6 -9.70 -4.62 32.91
C LEU A 6 -8.63 -5.71 33.08
N GLN A 7 -7.66 -5.50 33.98
CA GLN A 7 -6.61 -6.48 34.21
C GLN A 7 -7.09 -7.72 34.97
N LYS A 8 -8.00 -7.55 35.96
CA LYS A 8 -8.43 -8.66 36.81
C LYS A 8 -9.37 -9.61 36.07
N GLU A 9 -10.42 -9.06 35.45
CA GLU A 9 -11.53 -9.81 34.86
C GLU A 9 -11.30 -10.10 33.37
N TYR A 10 -10.69 -9.19 32.62
CA TYR A 10 -10.44 -9.40 31.19
C TYR A 10 -9.00 -9.83 30.91
N GLY A 11 -8.08 -9.62 31.86
CA GLY A 11 -6.68 -9.98 31.69
C GLY A 11 -5.99 -9.15 30.61
N LEU A 12 -6.45 -7.93 30.34
CA LEU A 12 -5.92 -7.03 29.30
C LEU A 12 -5.12 -5.90 29.96
N LYS A 13 -4.11 -5.37 29.28
CA LYS A 13 -3.27 -4.26 29.79
C LYS A 13 -3.86 -2.90 29.40
N ASP A 14 -4.55 -2.84 28.27
CA ASP A 14 -5.14 -1.68 27.62
C ASP A 14 -6.52 -2.06 27.00
N SER A 15 -7.41 -1.08 26.91
CA SER A 15 -8.72 -1.19 26.26
C SER A 15 -8.70 -0.80 24.78
N GLN A 16 -7.59 -0.24 24.26
CA GLN A 16 -7.53 0.31 22.89
C GLN A 16 -7.30 -0.71 21.75
N LEU A 17 -7.28 -2.00 22.07
CA LEU A 17 -6.94 -3.10 21.16
C LEU A 17 -7.88 -3.33 19.96
N PHE A 18 -9.10 -2.74 19.97
CA PHE A 18 -9.99 -2.72 18.81
C PHE A 18 -10.26 -1.31 18.24
N LYS A 19 -9.62 -0.26 18.77
CA LYS A 19 -9.89 1.15 18.40
C LYS A 19 -9.23 1.59 17.09
N SER A 20 -8.36 0.76 16.51
CA SER A 20 -7.72 1.02 15.21
C SER A 20 -8.75 0.94 14.08
N ARG A 21 -9.31 2.09 13.68
CA ARG A 21 -10.22 2.17 12.52
C ARG A 21 -9.48 2.12 11.17
N THR A 22 -8.19 2.43 11.18
CA THR A 22 -7.31 2.42 10.02
C THR A 22 -6.22 1.39 10.25
N ALA A 23 -5.93 0.57 9.23
CA ALA A 23 -4.86 -0.40 9.31
C ALA A 23 -3.50 0.31 9.39
N THR A 24 -2.67 -0.10 10.33
CA THR A 24 -1.32 0.41 10.55
C THR A 24 -0.28 -0.67 10.28
N LYS A 25 1.01 -0.30 10.24
CA LYS A 25 2.10 -1.28 10.12
C LYS A 25 2.09 -2.28 11.29
N ASP A 26 1.73 -1.84 12.49
CA ASP A 26 1.68 -2.73 13.65
C ASP A 26 0.56 -3.78 13.55
N ASP A 27 -0.52 -3.46 12.82
CA ASP A 27 -1.62 -4.39 12.56
C ASP A 27 -1.21 -5.56 11.64
N VAL A 28 -0.11 -5.47 10.88
CA VAL A 28 0.34 -6.56 9.98
C VAL A 28 0.53 -7.86 10.78
N LYS A 29 1.05 -7.74 12.00
CA LYS A 29 1.22 -8.87 12.93
C LYS A 29 -0.09 -9.54 13.29
N LEU A 30 -1.22 -8.85 13.16
CA LEU A 30 -2.56 -9.30 13.51
C LEU A 30 -3.33 -9.94 12.33
N ILE A 31 -2.73 -10.07 11.15
CA ILE A 31 -3.37 -10.75 10.01
C ILE A 31 -3.74 -12.20 10.38
N VAL A 32 -4.96 -12.59 10.04
CA VAL A 32 -5.51 -13.94 10.22
C VAL A 32 -6.10 -14.43 8.89
N SER A 33 -6.06 -15.74 8.66
CA SER A 33 -6.72 -16.41 7.52
C SER A 33 -6.26 -16.05 6.11
N ARG A 34 -5.12 -15.36 5.96
CA ARG A 34 -4.62 -15.00 4.62
C ARG A 34 -3.51 -15.91 4.11
N LYS A 35 -3.25 -17.07 4.73
CA LYS A 35 -2.08 -17.91 4.40
C LYS A 35 -1.99 -18.29 2.92
N ARG A 36 -3.13 -18.50 2.25
CA ARG A 36 -3.16 -18.82 0.82
C ARG A 36 -2.76 -17.62 -0.01
N GLU A 37 -3.38 -16.47 0.25
CA GLU A 37 -3.11 -15.18 -0.39
C GLU A 37 -1.66 -14.75 -0.15
N GLN A 38 -1.17 -14.91 1.09
CA GLN A 38 0.21 -14.66 1.50
C GLN A 38 1.19 -15.50 0.69
N LYS A 39 0.95 -16.81 0.58
CA LYS A 39 1.77 -17.69 -0.25
C LYS A 39 1.80 -17.25 -1.71
N THR A 40 0.65 -16.81 -2.25
CA THR A 40 0.55 -16.34 -3.63
C THR A 40 1.39 -15.09 -3.87
N TYR A 41 1.20 -14.03 -3.08
CA TYR A 41 1.99 -12.82 -3.30
C TYR A 41 3.45 -12.99 -2.86
N ASP A 42 3.77 -13.86 -1.90
CA ASP A 42 5.16 -14.19 -1.52
C ASP A 42 5.91 -14.79 -2.70
N LYS A 43 5.25 -15.68 -3.46
CA LYS A 43 5.80 -16.23 -4.69
C LYS A 43 6.04 -15.13 -5.73
N ILE A 44 5.10 -14.20 -5.89
CA ILE A 44 5.26 -13.08 -6.84
C ILE A 44 6.44 -12.19 -6.44
N LEU A 45 6.61 -11.90 -5.15
CA LEU A 45 7.77 -11.17 -4.64
C LEU A 45 9.08 -11.94 -4.91
N GLU A 46 9.10 -13.26 -4.73
CA GLU A 46 10.28 -14.07 -5.04
C GLU A 46 10.60 -14.08 -6.54
N ASP A 47 9.57 -14.23 -7.37
CA ASP A 47 9.72 -14.20 -8.81
C ASP A 47 10.23 -12.83 -9.26
N SER A 48 9.70 -11.73 -8.69
CA SER A 48 10.19 -10.38 -9.02
C SER A 48 11.63 -10.13 -8.57
N MET A 49 12.14 -10.81 -7.54
CA MET A 49 13.57 -10.73 -7.20
C MET A 49 14.47 -11.53 -8.16
N LYS A 50 13.92 -12.54 -8.86
CA LYS A 50 14.69 -13.44 -9.72
C LYS A 50 14.74 -13.01 -11.19
N THR A 51 13.79 -12.20 -11.65
CA THR A 51 13.73 -11.75 -13.05
C THR A 51 13.69 -10.23 -13.15
N SER A 52 14.80 -9.61 -13.56
CA SER A 52 14.85 -8.17 -13.84
C SER A 52 14.09 -7.76 -15.11
N LYS A 53 13.69 -8.72 -15.96
CA LYS A 53 13.16 -8.45 -17.32
C LYS A 53 11.65 -8.29 -17.39
N THR A 54 10.93 -8.62 -16.32
CA THR A 54 9.47 -8.65 -16.31
C THR A 54 8.95 -7.86 -15.12
N ASN A 55 7.96 -7.01 -15.38
CA ASN A 55 7.20 -6.38 -14.31
C ASN A 55 6.00 -7.25 -13.92
N PHE A 56 5.45 -7.01 -12.74
CA PHE A 56 4.34 -7.75 -12.18
C PHE A 56 3.18 -6.80 -11.89
N LEU A 57 1.96 -7.25 -12.14
CA LEU A 57 0.74 -6.49 -11.89
C LEU A 57 -0.27 -7.38 -11.18
N VAL A 58 -0.52 -7.10 -9.91
CA VAL A 58 -1.35 -7.89 -9.02
C VAL A 58 -2.50 -7.05 -8.51
N PHE A 59 -3.71 -7.60 -8.53
CA PHE A 59 -4.89 -6.96 -7.96
C PHE A 59 -5.39 -7.70 -6.72
N PHE A 60 -5.52 -6.98 -5.60
CA PHE A 60 -6.32 -7.43 -4.45
C PHE A 60 -7.75 -6.93 -4.62
N VAL A 61 -8.70 -7.85 -4.77
CA VAL A 61 -10.11 -7.52 -4.93
C VAL A 61 -10.87 -7.93 -3.69
N GLY A 62 -11.64 -7.00 -3.12
CA GLY A 62 -12.51 -7.34 -2.00
C GLY A 62 -13.41 -6.19 -1.59
N ASN A 63 -14.53 -6.50 -0.94
CA ASN A 63 -15.45 -5.48 -0.42
C ASN A 63 -14.77 -4.60 0.64
N TYR A 64 -15.47 -3.53 1.03
CA TYR A 64 -15.00 -2.67 2.10
C TYR A 64 -14.81 -3.47 3.40
N GLY A 65 -13.71 -3.20 4.12
CA GLY A 65 -13.43 -3.89 5.38
C GLY A 65 -12.83 -5.30 5.28
N MET A 66 -12.56 -5.82 4.07
CA MET A 66 -12.01 -7.19 3.88
C MET A 66 -10.50 -7.34 4.14
N GLY A 67 -9.82 -6.24 4.49
CA GLY A 67 -8.38 -6.24 4.81
C GLY A 67 -7.44 -5.92 3.64
N LYS A 68 -7.92 -5.26 2.58
CA LYS A 68 -7.10 -4.86 1.42
C LYS A 68 -5.86 -4.04 1.80
N THR A 69 -6.05 -2.92 2.48
CA THR A 69 -5.00 -2.06 3.02
C THR A 69 -3.99 -2.85 3.86
N LEU A 70 -4.51 -3.73 4.72
CA LEU A 70 -3.66 -4.55 5.60
C LEU A 70 -2.82 -5.57 4.81
N SER A 71 -3.39 -6.19 3.77
CA SER A 71 -2.65 -7.05 2.85
C SER A 71 -1.56 -6.30 2.08
N LEU A 72 -1.82 -5.06 1.65
CA LEU A 72 -0.80 -4.21 1.02
C LEU A 72 0.34 -3.85 1.98
N LEU A 73 0.03 -3.56 3.24
CA LEU A 73 1.06 -3.30 4.27
C LEU A 73 1.91 -4.55 4.55
N ASP A 74 1.31 -5.73 4.57
CA ASP A 74 2.00 -7.03 4.68
C ASP A 74 2.94 -7.28 3.50
N VAL A 75 2.47 -7.02 2.27
CA VAL A 75 3.31 -7.08 1.06
C VAL A 75 4.50 -6.11 1.18
N LYS A 76 4.27 -4.87 1.63
CA LYS A 76 5.33 -3.87 1.82
C LYS A 76 6.39 -4.35 2.81
N GLU A 77 5.98 -4.87 3.96
CA GLU A 77 6.90 -5.37 5.00
C GLU A 77 7.74 -6.55 4.48
N ARG A 78 7.09 -7.50 3.80
CA ARG A 78 7.76 -8.70 3.26
C ARG A 78 8.69 -8.38 2.10
N ALA A 79 8.29 -7.45 1.24
CA ALA A 79 9.14 -6.96 0.16
C ALA A 79 10.44 -6.34 0.72
N ASN A 80 10.33 -5.54 1.78
CA ASN A 80 11.50 -4.97 2.47
C ASN A 80 12.44 -6.08 2.98
N ASN A 81 11.87 -7.10 3.64
CA ASN A 81 12.63 -8.23 4.19
C ASN A 81 13.29 -9.11 3.11
N LYS A 82 12.79 -9.06 1.86
CA LYS A 82 13.33 -9.80 0.71
C LYS A 82 14.33 -8.99 -0.13
N GLY A 83 14.67 -7.76 0.28
CA GLY A 83 15.64 -6.91 -0.43
C GLY A 83 15.06 -6.13 -1.62
N ALA A 84 13.74 -6.04 -1.72
CA ALA A 84 13.09 -5.10 -2.64
C ALA A 84 13.07 -3.69 -2.05
N TYR A 85 12.79 -2.68 -2.86
CA TYR A 85 12.50 -1.32 -2.40
C TYR A 85 10.98 -1.08 -2.40
N PRO A 86 10.28 -1.11 -1.25
CA PRO A 86 8.83 -1.07 -1.25
C PRO A 86 8.27 0.30 -0.87
N ILE A 87 7.33 0.79 -1.68
CA ILE A 87 6.60 2.04 -1.45
C ILE A 87 5.11 1.79 -1.30
N TYR A 88 4.42 2.75 -0.68
CA TYR A 88 2.97 2.70 -0.47
C TYR A 88 2.34 3.99 -0.97
N LEU A 89 1.31 3.87 -1.80
CA LEU A 89 0.59 4.97 -2.41
C LEU A 89 -0.89 4.85 -2.07
N THR A 90 -1.53 5.97 -1.76
CA THR A 90 -2.99 6.11 -1.79
C THR A 90 -3.38 7.00 -2.96
N LEU A 91 -4.37 6.57 -3.74
CA LEU A 91 -4.89 7.36 -4.87
C LEU A 91 -6.03 8.30 -4.48
N GLN A 92 -6.36 8.39 -3.18
CA GLN A 92 -7.24 9.45 -2.69
C GLN A 92 -6.57 10.81 -2.93
N SER A 93 -7.26 11.69 -3.66
CA SER A 93 -6.82 13.04 -3.94
C SER A 93 -7.99 13.97 -3.70
N GLU A 94 -7.81 14.98 -2.84
CA GLU A 94 -8.81 16.03 -2.63
C GLU A 94 -8.90 16.98 -3.84
N GLU A 95 -7.87 16.95 -4.71
CA GLU A 95 -7.75 17.81 -5.87
C GLU A 95 -8.01 17.07 -7.19
N LYS A 96 -8.54 17.82 -8.16
CA LYS A 96 -8.79 17.34 -9.52
C LYS A 96 -7.45 17.16 -10.26
N ILE A 97 -7.15 15.92 -10.62
CA ILE A 97 -5.90 15.60 -11.30
C ILE A 97 -6.03 15.84 -12.81
N SER A 98 -5.23 16.75 -13.35
CA SER A 98 -5.25 17.09 -14.78
C SER A 98 -4.46 16.09 -15.65
N LYS A 99 -3.37 15.54 -15.11
CA LYS A 99 -2.45 14.59 -15.77
C LYS A 99 -2.17 13.38 -14.86
N PRO A 100 -3.14 12.47 -14.68
CA PRO A 100 -3.06 11.39 -13.68
C PRO A 100 -1.85 10.47 -13.83
N GLU A 101 -1.33 10.30 -15.04
CA GLU A 101 -0.16 9.46 -15.32
C GLU A 101 1.14 10.11 -14.83
N VAL A 102 1.26 11.43 -15.00
CA VAL A 102 2.42 12.19 -14.51
C VAL A 102 2.37 12.27 -12.99
N ASP A 103 1.19 12.59 -12.44
CA ASP A 103 0.94 12.62 -11.00
C ASP A 103 1.27 11.28 -10.35
N PHE A 104 0.86 10.15 -10.93
CA PHE A 104 1.19 8.83 -10.40
C PHE A 104 2.71 8.60 -10.31
N ILE A 105 3.47 8.93 -11.35
CA ILE A 105 4.94 8.78 -11.32
C ILE A 105 5.57 9.73 -10.30
N GLN A 106 5.08 10.96 -10.19
CA GLN A 106 5.57 11.91 -9.17
C GLN A 106 5.28 11.44 -7.75
N ARG A 107 4.11 10.83 -7.50
CA ARG A 107 3.80 10.16 -6.23
C ARG A 107 4.75 9.00 -5.94
N VAL A 108 5.06 8.17 -6.95
CA VAL A 108 6.09 7.12 -6.81
C VAL A 108 7.43 7.73 -6.37
N LEU A 109 7.88 8.79 -7.06
CA LEU A 109 9.15 9.48 -6.76
C LEU A 109 9.14 10.15 -5.38
N LYS A 110 7.99 10.63 -4.91
CA LYS A 110 7.80 11.26 -3.60
C LYS A 110 7.98 10.29 -2.43
N GLU A 111 7.62 9.02 -2.62
CA GLU A 111 7.77 7.98 -1.61
C GLU A 111 9.20 7.43 -1.49
N ILE A 112 10.13 7.86 -2.35
CA ILE A 112 11.52 7.40 -2.30
C ILE A 112 12.29 8.17 -1.24
N ASN A 113 12.84 7.44 -0.26
CA ASN A 113 13.83 7.99 0.65
C ASN A 113 15.23 7.94 -0.01
N PHE A 114 15.58 9.02 -0.70
CA PHE A 114 16.89 9.13 -1.37
C PHE A 114 18.09 9.12 -0.42
N ASP A 115 17.91 9.37 0.89
CA ASP A 115 19.00 9.30 1.87
C ASP A 115 19.44 7.85 2.19
N GLU A 116 18.58 6.87 1.92
CA GLU A 116 18.86 5.45 2.20
C GLU A 116 19.52 4.72 1.01
N ILE A 117 19.59 5.36 -0.15
CA ILE A 117 20.08 4.74 -1.39
C ILE A 117 21.55 5.15 -1.58
N LYS A 118 22.44 4.15 -1.62
CA LYS A 118 23.86 4.34 -1.91
C LYS A 118 24.11 4.21 -3.41
N VAL A 119 24.61 5.27 -4.03
CA VAL A 119 24.79 5.33 -5.49
C VAL A 119 26.25 5.64 -5.83
N GLU A 120 26.82 4.85 -6.73
CA GLU A 120 28.16 5.10 -7.25
C GLU A 120 28.14 6.22 -8.29
N THR A 121 29.24 6.96 -8.40
CA THR A 121 29.33 8.09 -9.34
C THR A 121 29.22 7.60 -10.80
N ASP A 122 29.73 6.41 -11.10
CA ASP A 122 29.67 5.83 -12.43
C ASP A 122 28.26 5.49 -12.88
N THR A 123 27.40 4.99 -11.97
CA THR A 123 25.96 4.82 -12.22
C THR A 123 25.32 6.12 -12.71
N ILE A 124 25.59 7.24 -12.03
CA ILE A 124 25.05 8.54 -12.42
C ILE A 124 25.61 9.00 -13.78
N ASN A 125 26.91 8.77 -14.03
CA ASN A 125 27.55 9.11 -15.29
C ASN A 125 26.95 8.33 -16.48
N GLU A 126 26.69 7.03 -16.31
CA GLU A 126 26.02 6.20 -17.32
C GLU A 126 24.61 6.68 -17.62
N LEU A 127 23.83 6.94 -16.56
CA LEU A 127 22.47 7.46 -16.71
C LEU A 127 22.46 8.80 -17.45
N LYS A 128 23.41 9.68 -17.14
CA LYS A 128 23.56 11.00 -17.78
C LYS A 128 23.93 10.94 -19.25
N LYS A 129 24.66 9.91 -19.71
CA LYS A 129 24.97 9.72 -21.14
C LYS A 129 23.70 9.48 -21.98
N ILE A 130 22.70 8.83 -21.38
CA ILE A 130 21.49 8.38 -22.08
C ILE A 130 20.34 9.37 -21.85
N TYR A 131 20.15 9.79 -20.59
CA TYR A 131 19.14 10.73 -20.15
C TYR A 131 19.80 11.89 -19.40
N PRO A 132 20.35 12.90 -20.10
CA PRO A 132 21.12 13.98 -19.46
C PRO A 132 20.36 14.73 -18.36
N ASP A 133 19.09 15.09 -18.60
CA ASP A 133 18.25 15.75 -17.60
C ASP A 133 18.11 14.89 -16.33
N VAL A 134 17.80 13.60 -16.51
CA VAL A 134 17.57 12.64 -15.42
C VAL A 134 18.85 12.42 -14.62
N GLY A 135 19.98 12.18 -15.30
CA GLY A 135 21.28 12.03 -14.67
C GLY A 135 21.73 13.28 -13.92
N ASN A 136 21.47 14.48 -14.46
CA ASN A 136 21.76 15.73 -13.77
C ASN A 136 20.96 15.90 -12.48
N VAL A 137 19.66 15.60 -12.50
CA VAL A 137 18.81 15.65 -11.29
C VAL A 137 19.32 14.69 -10.23
N PHE A 138 19.54 13.42 -10.58
CA PHE A 138 20.03 12.43 -9.61
C PHE A 138 21.44 12.74 -9.14
N GLN A 139 22.32 13.31 -9.99
CA GLN A 139 23.61 13.83 -9.56
C GLN A 139 23.43 14.86 -8.43
N ARG A 140 22.54 15.85 -8.60
CA ARG A 140 22.28 16.83 -7.54
C ARG A 140 21.71 16.22 -6.26
N ILE A 141 20.95 15.12 -6.37
CA ILE A 141 20.36 14.43 -5.23
C ILE A 141 21.42 13.67 -4.42
N PHE A 142 22.34 12.96 -5.09
CA PHE A 142 23.27 12.01 -4.47
C PHE A 142 24.69 12.56 -4.25
N THR A 143 25.16 13.51 -5.06
CA THR A 143 26.52 14.08 -4.94
C THR A 143 26.54 15.45 -4.28
N GLY A 144 25.39 15.96 -3.81
CA GLY A 144 25.35 17.20 -3.04
C GLY A 144 26.09 16.98 -1.72
N GLU A 145 27.22 17.66 -1.51
CA GLU A 145 28.04 17.55 -0.31
C GLU A 145 27.18 17.47 0.97
N ILE A 146 27.30 16.36 1.69
CA ILE A 146 26.87 16.28 3.08
C ILE A 146 27.88 17.14 3.84
N GLN A 147 27.50 18.37 4.21
CA GLN A 147 28.35 19.18 5.09
C GLN A 147 28.61 18.40 6.37
N THR A 148 29.87 18.01 6.55
CA THR A 148 30.33 17.22 7.67
C THR A 148 30.41 18.08 8.95
N SER A 149 29.66 17.64 9.95
CA SER A 149 30.08 17.47 11.35
C SER A 149 30.05 18.59 12.41
N LEU A 150 29.71 19.87 12.16
CA LEU A 150 29.73 20.86 13.27
C LEU A 150 28.52 21.79 13.41
N TYR A 151 27.56 21.76 12.48
CA TYR A 151 26.29 22.48 12.60
C TYR A 151 25.16 21.63 12.02
N PRO A 152 23.93 21.67 12.57
CA PRO A 152 22.81 20.93 12.01
C PRO A 152 22.63 21.32 10.54
N ALA A 153 22.68 20.32 9.67
CA ALA A 153 22.65 20.38 8.22
C ALA A 153 21.86 21.59 7.67
N ARG A 154 22.56 22.64 7.24
CA ARG A 154 21.97 23.60 6.29
C ARG A 154 21.77 22.83 4.99
N LYS A 155 20.51 22.42 4.73
CA LYS A 155 20.11 21.62 3.57
C LYS A 155 20.72 22.21 2.29
N ASN A 156 21.40 21.39 1.49
CA ASN A 156 21.94 21.78 0.19
C ASN A 156 20.77 22.31 -0.70
N PRO A 157 20.74 23.61 -1.05
CA PRO A 157 19.59 24.20 -1.75
C PRO A 157 19.34 23.58 -3.12
N LEU A 158 20.40 23.14 -3.82
CA LEU A 158 20.28 22.48 -5.12
C LEU A 158 19.74 21.06 -5.00
N ARG A 159 20.12 20.34 -3.93
CA ARG A 159 19.55 19.03 -3.62
C ARG A 159 18.05 19.13 -3.38
N ASN A 160 17.62 20.06 -2.52
CA ASN A 160 16.20 20.29 -2.26
C ASN A 160 15.44 20.68 -3.53
N LEU A 161 15.99 21.60 -4.33
CA LEU A 161 15.36 22.02 -5.58
C LEU A 161 15.21 20.84 -6.55
N ALA A 162 16.22 19.97 -6.65
CA ALA A 162 16.17 18.77 -7.48
C ALA A 162 15.09 17.79 -7.00
N ILE A 163 15.00 17.54 -5.67
CA ILE A 163 13.95 16.69 -5.09
C ILE A 163 12.57 17.31 -5.33
N SER A 164 12.37 18.58 -4.99
CA SER A 164 11.09 19.28 -5.16
C SER A 164 10.65 19.31 -6.63
N PHE A 165 11.59 19.46 -7.57
CA PHE A 165 11.31 19.33 -9.00
C PHE A 165 10.88 17.92 -9.38
N LEU A 166 11.60 16.90 -8.91
CA LEU A 166 11.35 15.49 -9.22
C LEU A 166 9.96 15.03 -8.73
N VAL A 167 9.58 15.42 -7.52
CA VAL A 167 8.29 15.05 -6.90
C VAL A 167 7.13 15.96 -7.30
N GLY A 168 7.40 17.05 -8.03
CA GLY A 168 6.37 17.97 -8.53
C GLY A 168 5.85 19.00 -7.53
N ASP A 169 6.48 19.16 -6.37
CA ASP A 169 6.06 20.13 -5.33
C ASP A 169 6.31 21.59 -5.78
N VAL A 170 7.17 21.82 -6.77
CA VAL A 170 7.45 23.15 -7.32
C VAL A 170 7.34 23.14 -8.85
N SER A 171 7.01 24.31 -9.41
CA SER A 171 7.12 24.59 -10.85
C SER A 171 8.32 25.49 -11.10
N PRO A 172 9.54 24.96 -11.29
CA PRO A 172 10.73 25.81 -11.30
C PRO A 172 10.73 26.76 -12.48
N THR A 173 11.33 27.92 -12.26
CA THR A 173 11.69 28.90 -13.29
C THR A 173 12.78 28.32 -14.21
N LYS A 174 12.96 28.92 -15.39
CA LYS A 174 14.03 28.52 -16.32
C LYS A 174 15.43 28.61 -15.68
N ASN A 175 15.64 29.62 -14.84
CA ASN A 175 16.91 29.79 -14.11
C ASN A 175 17.13 28.68 -13.09
N GLU A 176 16.09 28.25 -12.38
CA GLU A 176 16.17 27.12 -11.44
C GLU A 176 16.40 25.79 -12.14
N LEU A 177 15.72 25.53 -13.26
CA LEU A 177 15.98 24.36 -14.10
C LEU A 177 17.44 24.31 -14.57
N ASN A 178 17.98 25.45 -15.04
CA ASN A 178 19.38 25.55 -15.44
C ASN A 178 20.34 25.24 -14.27
N LYS A 179 20.02 25.67 -13.03
CA LYS A 179 20.86 25.38 -11.84
C LYS A 179 20.96 23.87 -11.55
N ILE A 180 19.88 23.12 -11.76
CA ILE A 180 19.86 21.66 -11.60
C ILE A 180 20.23 20.91 -12.89
N GLY A 181 20.60 21.62 -13.96
CA GLY A 181 21.05 21.02 -15.22
C GLY A 181 19.93 20.40 -16.05
N VAL A 182 18.69 20.88 -15.90
CA VAL A 182 17.53 20.34 -16.60
C VAL A 182 17.04 21.33 -17.66
N ILE A 183 16.67 20.82 -18.83
CA ILE A 183 16.06 21.62 -19.89
C ILE A 183 14.53 21.44 -19.90
N ARG A 184 14.05 20.21 -19.68
CA ARG A 184 12.64 19.82 -19.84
C ARG A 184 11.92 19.67 -18.50
N LYS A 185 10.70 20.20 -18.39
CA LYS A 185 9.81 19.95 -17.25
C LYS A 185 9.23 18.54 -17.29
N ILE A 186 8.86 17.99 -16.13
CA ILE A 186 8.15 16.70 -16.01
C ILE A 186 6.64 16.96 -16.20
N ASP A 187 6.24 17.37 -17.41
CA ASP A 187 4.85 17.74 -17.72
C ASP A 187 4.20 16.80 -18.75
N ARG A 188 4.93 15.78 -19.21
CA ARG A 188 4.50 14.77 -20.18
C ARG A 188 4.85 13.38 -19.67
N VAL A 189 3.96 12.42 -19.91
CA VAL A 189 4.12 11.01 -19.49
C VAL A 189 5.44 10.41 -19.97
N ARG A 190 5.88 10.72 -21.20
CA ARG A 190 7.15 10.26 -21.74
C ARG A 190 8.33 10.71 -20.89
N ILE A 191 8.37 11.98 -20.50
CA ILE A 191 9.45 12.55 -19.68
C ILE A 191 9.41 11.94 -18.28
N ALA A 192 8.22 11.86 -17.67
CA ALA A 192 8.04 11.21 -16.36
C ALA A 192 8.57 9.75 -16.36
N LYS A 193 8.32 8.99 -17.43
CA LYS A 193 8.87 7.64 -17.58
C LYS A 193 10.39 7.61 -17.68
N GLU A 194 11.05 8.59 -18.30
CA GLU A 194 12.52 8.68 -18.31
C GLU A 194 13.06 8.79 -16.87
N TYR A 195 12.40 9.58 -16.01
CA TYR A 195 12.77 9.68 -14.59
C TYR A 195 12.48 8.39 -13.81
N LEU A 196 11.36 7.71 -14.08
CA LEU A 196 11.06 6.41 -13.48
C LEU A 196 12.09 5.36 -13.89
N ILE A 197 12.49 5.31 -15.16
CA ILE A 197 13.56 4.42 -15.65
C ILE A 197 14.88 4.75 -14.95
N GLY A 198 15.22 6.03 -14.81
CA GLY A 198 16.40 6.46 -14.07
C GLY A 198 16.39 6.00 -12.61
N LEU A 199 15.24 6.11 -11.92
CA LEU A 199 15.06 5.57 -10.58
C LEU A 199 15.27 4.05 -10.54
N LEU A 200 14.66 3.30 -11.46
CA LEU A 200 14.80 1.84 -11.51
C LEU A 200 16.26 1.41 -11.73
N TYR A 201 16.98 2.11 -12.60
CA TYR A 201 18.40 1.85 -12.83
C TYR A 201 19.25 2.18 -11.60
N ILE A 202 18.97 3.27 -10.90
CA ILE A 202 19.64 3.61 -9.65
C ILE A 202 19.36 2.56 -8.57
N LEU A 203 18.10 2.17 -8.37
CA LEU A 203 17.73 1.15 -7.40
C LEU A 203 18.42 -0.18 -7.67
N GLY A 204 18.42 -0.64 -8.93
CA GLY A 204 19.09 -1.88 -9.33
C GLY A 204 20.61 -1.83 -9.13
N SER A 205 21.24 -0.71 -9.50
CA SER A 205 22.68 -0.49 -9.27
C SER A 205 23.04 -0.39 -7.78
N SER A 206 22.09 0.04 -6.94
CA SER A 206 22.22 0.05 -5.48
C SER A 206 21.90 -1.29 -4.81
N GLY A 207 21.63 -2.34 -5.59
CA GLY A 207 21.40 -3.71 -5.11
C GLY A 207 19.93 -4.11 -4.92
N PHE A 208 18.98 -3.21 -5.13
CA PHE A 208 17.55 -3.54 -5.05
C PHE A 208 17.07 -4.20 -6.34
N GLN A 209 16.54 -5.43 -6.26
CA GLN A 209 16.13 -6.16 -7.46
C GLN A 209 14.79 -5.68 -8.05
N SER A 210 13.95 -5.05 -7.22
CA SER A 210 12.60 -4.64 -7.60
C SER A 210 12.14 -3.41 -6.83
N LEU A 211 11.40 -2.54 -7.52
CA LEU A 211 10.54 -1.52 -6.90
C LEU A 211 9.14 -2.12 -6.70
N VAL A 212 8.76 -2.35 -5.44
CA VAL A 212 7.44 -2.88 -5.09
C VAL A 212 6.52 -1.71 -4.78
N ILE A 213 5.44 -1.54 -5.55
CA ILE A 213 4.52 -0.42 -5.44
C ILE A 213 3.17 -0.93 -4.95
N CYS A 214 2.83 -0.63 -3.69
CA CYS A 214 1.52 -0.92 -3.13
C CYS A 214 0.59 0.27 -3.36
N VAL A 215 -0.51 0.09 -4.06
CA VAL A 215 -1.47 1.14 -4.43
C VAL A 215 -2.82 0.85 -3.80
N ASP A 216 -3.26 1.68 -2.88
CA ASP A 216 -4.57 1.57 -2.24
C ASP A 216 -5.60 2.52 -2.86
N GLU A 217 -6.88 2.20 -2.65
CA GLU A 217 -8.03 3.01 -3.07
C GLU A 217 -8.06 3.28 -4.59
N PHE A 218 -7.71 2.27 -5.39
CA PHE A 218 -7.64 2.39 -6.85
C PHE A 218 -8.97 2.78 -7.49
N GLU A 219 -10.09 2.33 -6.90
CA GLU A 219 -11.44 2.66 -7.38
C GLU A 219 -11.75 4.15 -7.40
N TYR A 220 -11.01 4.96 -6.62
CA TYR A 220 -11.19 6.40 -6.57
C TYR A 220 -10.99 7.05 -7.96
N LEU A 221 -10.11 6.48 -8.78
CA LEU A 221 -9.90 6.89 -10.16
C LEU A 221 -11.19 6.83 -10.98
N PHE A 222 -12.06 5.85 -10.74
CA PHE A 222 -13.32 5.71 -11.47
C PHE A 222 -14.38 6.73 -11.05
N SER A 223 -14.21 7.34 -9.88
CA SER A 223 -15.13 8.35 -9.34
C SER A 223 -14.75 9.76 -9.77
N VAL A 224 -13.46 10.06 -9.89
CA VAL A 224 -12.97 11.42 -10.18
C VAL A 224 -12.69 11.66 -11.66
N LEU A 225 -12.29 10.62 -12.40
CA LEU A 225 -11.89 10.76 -13.80
C LEU A 225 -13.06 10.55 -14.76
N SER A 226 -13.06 11.32 -15.85
CA SER A 226 -13.95 11.05 -16.99
C SER A 226 -13.65 9.69 -17.64
N LYS A 227 -14.60 9.10 -18.36
CA LYS A 227 -14.40 7.80 -19.04
C LYS A 227 -13.17 7.76 -19.95
N SER A 228 -12.92 8.85 -20.69
CA SER A 228 -11.73 8.96 -21.57
C SER A 228 -10.43 8.98 -20.77
N GLN A 229 -10.40 9.71 -19.64
CA GLN A 229 -9.25 9.71 -18.73
C GLN A 229 -9.05 8.33 -18.08
N GLN A 230 -10.13 7.62 -17.71
CA GLN A 230 -10.04 6.25 -17.19
C GLN A 230 -9.35 5.32 -18.19
N SER A 231 -9.76 5.31 -19.46
CA SER A 231 -9.08 4.51 -20.50
C SER A 231 -7.61 4.90 -20.65
N THR A 232 -7.29 6.19 -20.54
CA THR A 232 -5.90 6.67 -20.63
C THR A 232 -5.05 6.21 -19.44
N VAL A 233 -5.58 6.26 -18.22
CA VAL A 233 -4.90 5.76 -17.01
C VAL A 233 -4.71 4.24 -17.08
N LEU A 234 -5.70 3.49 -17.57
CA LEU A 234 -5.57 2.03 -17.74
C LEU A 234 -4.52 1.68 -18.79
N ALA A 235 -4.46 2.43 -19.90
CA ALA A 235 -3.38 2.32 -20.88
C ALA A 235 -2.01 2.65 -20.27
N PHE A 236 -1.97 3.60 -19.33
CA PHE A 236 -0.77 3.94 -18.60
C PHE A 236 -0.30 2.79 -17.69
N PHE A 237 -1.16 2.17 -16.88
CA PHE A 237 -0.80 0.99 -16.09
C PHE A 237 -0.29 -0.17 -16.95
N ARG A 238 -0.92 -0.39 -18.12
CA ARG A 238 -0.42 -1.35 -19.11
C ARG A 238 1.01 -1.00 -19.54
N SER A 239 1.23 0.28 -19.85
CA SER A 239 2.53 0.75 -20.30
C SER A 239 3.61 0.76 -19.21
N LEU A 240 3.23 0.72 -17.92
CA LEU A 240 4.14 0.48 -16.81
C LEU A 240 4.55 -0.99 -16.74
N TYR A 241 3.61 -1.91 -16.98
CA TYR A 241 3.95 -3.34 -17.11
C TYR A 241 4.96 -3.56 -18.24
N ASP A 242 4.72 -2.96 -19.41
CA ASP A 242 5.60 -3.07 -20.58
C ASP A 242 6.90 -2.22 -20.47
N LEU A 243 7.13 -1.50 -19.36
CA LEU A 243 8.21 -0.51 -19.25
C LEU A 243 9.61 -1.10 -19.44
N GLN A 244 9.84 -2.36 -19.06
CA GLN A 244 11.13 -3.06 -19.24
C GLN A 244 11.58 -3.15 -20.70
N ILE A 245 10.65 -3.07 -21.65
CA ILE A 245 10.94 -3.05 -23.09
C ILE A 245 11.50 -1.69 -23.50
N ALA A 246 11.08 -0.61 -22.84
CA ALA A 246 11.51 0.75 -23.14
C ALA A 246 12.84 1.14 -22.47
N ILE A 247 13.38 0.30 -21.56
CA ILE A 247 14.67 0.55 -20.93
C ILE A 247 15.78 0.28 -21.96
N PRO A 248 16.69 1.25 -22.22
CA PRO A 248 17.83 1.06 -23.11
C PRO A 248 18.72 -0.12 -22.68
N ASP A 249 19.23 -0.89 -23.64
CA ASP A 249 20.00 -2.11 -23.36
C ASP A 249 21.22 -1.87 -22.46
N SER A 250 21.85 -0.69 -22.57
CA SER A 250 22.98 -0.29 -21.72
C SER A 250 22.62 -0.09 -20.25
N LEU A 251 21.34 0.14 -19.91
CA LEU A 251 20.87 0.25 -18.52
C LEU A 251 20.21 -1.03 -18.03
N LYS A 252 19.75 -1.87 -18.95
CA LYS A 252 18.81 -2.96 -18.68
C LYS A 252 19.38 -4.05 -17.77
N SER A 253 20.68 -4.32 -17.82
CA SER A 253 21.31 -5.35 -16.99
C SER A 253 21.26 -5.03 -15.49
N ASN A 254 21.26 -3.74 -15.16
CA ASN A 254 21.36 -3.25 -13.79
C ASN A 254 20.09 -2.50 -13.35
N ALA A 255 19.02 -2.54 -14.14
CA ALA A 255 17.75 -1.93 -13.78
C ALA A 255 16.90 -2.87 -12.93
N ALA A 256 16.35 -2.33 -11.84
CA ALA A 256 15.32 -3.00 -11.08
C ALA A 256 14.05 -3.18 -11.93
N ASN A 257 13.31 -4.26 -11.67
CA ASN A 257 11.95 -4.38 -12.21
C ASN A 257 10.93 -3.64 -11.32
N MET A 258 9.65 -3.75 -11.67
CA MET A 258 8.54 -3.28 -10.84
C MET A 258 7.56 -4.40 -10.52
N ALA A 259 7.06 -4.43 -9.29
CA ALA A 259 5.91 -5.23 -8.92
C ALA A 259 4.81 -4.34 -8.33
N LEU A 260 3.71 -4.18 -9.05
CA LEU A 260 2.58 -3.34 -8.66
C LEU A 260 1.52 -4.21 -7.99
N PHE A 261 1.21 -3.91 -6.73
CA PHE A 261 0.12 -4.52 -5.97
C PHE A 261 -0.97 -3.48 -5.76
N ILE A 262 -2.13 -3.69 -6.38
CA ILE A 262 -3.22 -2.72 -6.43
C ILE A 262 -4.42 -3.25 -5.67
N ALA A 263 -4.87 -2.55 -4.63
CA ALA A 263 -6.12 -2.83 -3.97
C ALA A 263 -7.29 -2.13 -4.67
N VAL A 264 -8.36 -2.88 -4.92
CA VAL A 264 -9.59 -2.35 -5.52
C VAL A 264 -10.81 -3.00 -4.88
N SER A 265 -11.89 -2.23 -4.69
CA SER A 265 -13.18 -2.82 -4.30
C SER A 265 -13.73 -3.78 -5.35
N SER A 266 -14.56 -4.73 -4.93
CA SER A 266 -15.28 -5.62 -5.85
C SER A 266 -16.11 -4.85 -6.88
N ASP A 267 -16.71 -3.72 -6.50
CA ASP A 267 -17.47 -2.88 -7.43
C ASP A 267 -16.56 -2.09 -8.37
N GLY A 268 -15.41 -1.60 -7.90
CA GLY A 268 -14.37 -1.03 -8.75
C GLY A 268 -13.87 -2.05 -9.79
N TRP A 269 -13.66 -3.29 -9.36
CA TRP A 269 -13.28 -4.40 -10.25
C TRP A 269 -14.38 -4.71 -11.27
N LYS A 270 -15.65 -4.79 -10.86
CA LYS A 270 -16.79 -4.98 -11.78
C LYS A 270 -16.91 -3.84 -12.80
N LYS A 271 -16.66 -2.59 -12.40
CA LYS A 271 -16.62 -1.45 -13.33
C LYS A 271 -15.50 -1.65 -14.36
N LEU A 272 -14.30 -2.03 -13.93
CA LEU A 272 -13.18 -2.34 -14.83
C LEU A 272 -13.52 -3.48 -15.79
N THR A 273 -14.14 -4.56 -15.31
CA THR A 273 -14.51 -5.69 -16.17
C THR A 273 -15.55 -5.30 -17.21
N THR A 274 -16.59 -4.57 -16.79
CA THR A 274 -17.68 -4.07 -17.65
C THR A 274 -17.17 -3.14 -18.74
N LEU A 275 -16.21 -2.26 -18.43
CA LEU A 275 -15.58 -1.40 -19.43
C LEU A 275 -14.81 -2.23 -20.47
N GLY A 276 -14.04 -3.24 -20.02
CA GLY A 276 -13.32 -4.13 -20.94
C GLY A 276 -14.24 -4.95 -21.86
N ASP A 277 -15.39 -5.40 -21.35
CA ASP A 277 -16.34 -6.16 -22.18
C ASP A 277 -16.96 -5.32 -23.30
N LYS A 278 -17.14 -4.00 -23.06
CA LYS A 278 -17.57 -3.05 -24.11
C LYS A 278 -16.50 -2.84 -25.18
N GLU A 279 -15.22 -2.89 -24.81
CA GLU A 279 -14.08 -2.73 -25.71
C GLU A 279 -13.75 -3.99 -26.55
N ARG A 280 -14.33 -5.17 -26.23
CA ARG A 280 -14.07 -6.43 -26.97
C ARG A 280 -14.35 -6.33 -28.47
N LYS A 281 -15.26 -5.46 -28.89
CA LYS A 281 -15.65 -5.29 -30.31
C LYS A 281 -14.74 -4.34 -31.08
N THR A 282 -13.99 -3.47 -30.38
CA THR A 282 -13.24 -2.37 -31.02
C THR A 282 -11.72 -2.48 -30.80
N GLY A 283 -11.28 -3.35 -29.89
CA GLY A 283 -9.90 -3.37 -29.41
C GLY A 283 -9.66 -2.15 -28.50
N GLY A 284 -9.28 -2.39 -27.24
CA GLY A 284 -9.13 -1.30 -26.28
C GLY A 284 -8.11 -1.59 -25.18
N PRO A 285 -7.66 -0.54 -24.48
CA PRO A 285 -6.56 -0.64 -23.52
C PRO A 285 -6.88 -1.54 -22.32
N ILE A 286 -8.15 -1.79 -22.01
CA ILE A 286 -8.56 -2.50 -20.80
C ILE A 286 -8.34 -4.01 -20.93
N ASN A 287 -8.73 -4.60 -22.06
CA ASN A 287 -8.49 -6.03 -22.26
C ASN A 287 -6.99 -6.33 -22.37
N ALA A 288 -6.23 -5.45 -23.02
CA ALA A 288 -4.78 -5.56 -23.05
C ALA A 288 -4.12 -5.40 -21.67
N LEU A 289 -4.70 -4.60 -20.77
CA LEU A 289 -4.27 -4.54 -19.36
C LEU A 289 -4.58 -5.86 -18.64
N LYS A 290 -5.80 -6.39 -18.81
CA LYS A 290 -6.22 -7.66 -18.18
C LYS A 290 -5.30 -8.83 -18.54
N GLU A 291 -4.84 -8.90 -19.79
CA GLU A 291 -3.86 -9.90 -20.25
C GLU A 291 -2.50 -9.81 -19.55
N ARG A 292 -2.18 -8.67 -18.93
CA ARG A 292 -0.93 -8.41 -18.20
C ARG A 292 -1.09 -8.51 -16.69
N ILE A 293 -2.29 -8.82 -16.20
CA ILE A 293 -2.51 -9.08 -14.78
C ILE A 293 -1.84 -10.41 -14.47
N THR A 294 -0.78 -10.33 -13.68
CA THR A 294 -0.03 -11.50 -13.22
C THR A 294 -0.89 -12.35 -12.30
N GLU A 295 -1.65 -11.72 -11.41
CA GLU A 295 -2.49 -12.43 -10.46
C GLU A 295 -3.68 -11.59 -9.96
N LEU A 296 -4.79 -12.26 -9.68
CA LEU A 296 -5.99 -11.69 -9.09
C LEU A 296 -6.27 -12.37 -7.75
N ILE A 297 -6.01 -11.67 -6.65
CA ILE A 297 -6.19 -12.19 -5.29
C ILE A 297 -7.54 -11.69 -4.74
N SER A 298 -8.51 -12.60 -4.63
CA SER A 298 -9.78 -12.32 -3.95
C SER A 298 -9.59 -12.33 -2.44
N LEU A 299 -10.07 -11.30 -1.75
CA LEU A 299 -10.15 -11.24 -0.30
C LEU A 299 -11.58 -11.54 0.13
N ASP A 300 -11.83 -12.82 0.37
CA ASP A 300 -13.12 -13.30 0.80
C ASP A 300 -13.36 -13.00 2.30
N PRO A 301 -14.62 -12.98 2.76
CA PRO A 301 -14.94 -12.88 4.18
C PRO A 301 -14.28 -14.00 4.99
N LEU A 302 -14.03 -13.74 6.27
CA LEU A 302 -13.48 -14.74 7.19
C LEU A 302 -14.48 -15.87 7.40
N THR A 303 -13.98 -17.08 7.62
CA THR A 303 -14.81 -18.15 8.17
C THR A 303 -15.12 -17.88 9.65
N GLU A 304 -16.05 -18.63 10.23
CA GLU A 304 -16.32 -18.57 11.67
C GLU A 304 -15.06 -18.87 12.49
N LYS A 305 -14.32 -19.91 12.11
CA LYS A 305 -13.04 -20.28 12.72
C LYS A 305 -12.02 -19.13 12.64
N ASP A 306 -11.96 -18.46 11.50
CA ASP A 306 -11.04 -17.33 11.31
C ASP A 306 -11.47 -16.07 12.03
N THR A 307 -12.78 -15.90 12.26
CA THR A 307 -13.34 -14.85 13.11
C THR A 307 -12.93 -15.05 14.57
N ILE A 308 -13.04 -16.29 15.09
CA ILE A 308 -12.53 -16.67 16.41
C ILE A 308 -11.03 -16.36 16.49
N ASN A 309 -10.24 -16.85 15.53
CA ASN A 309 -8.80 -16.62 15.48
C ASN A 309 -8.43 -15.13 15.45
N LEU A 310 -9.19 -14.28 14.73
CA LEU A 310 -8.97 -12.84 14.70
C LEU A 310 -9.16 -12.21 16.08
N ILE A 311 -10.24 -12.56 16.77
CA ILE A 311 -10.57 -12.04 18.10
C ILE A 311 -9.51 -12.49 19.12
N GLU A 312 -9.21 -13.78 19.16
CA GLU A 312 -8.18 -14.34 20.04
C GLU A 312 -6.82 -13.68 19.81
N LYS A 313 -6.41 -13.53 18.54
CA LYS A 313 -5.13 -12.94 18.20
C LYS A 313 -5.03 -11.49 18.65
N ARG A 314 -6.10 -10.69 18.46
CA ARG A 314 -6.14 -9.30 18.93
C ARG A 314 -6.07 -9.21 20.44
N LEU A 315 -6.84 -10.04 21.16
CA LEU A 315 -6.78 -10.09 22.62
C LEU A 315 -5.41 -10.54 23.12
N SER A 316 -4.76 -11.49 22.43
CA SER A 316 -3.47 -12.04 22.84
C SER A 316 -2.35 -10.99 22.87
N TYR A 317 -2.41 -10.00 21.97
CA TYR A 317 -1.39 -8.97 21.82
C TYR A 317 -1.27 -8.09 23.08
N ASP A 318 -2.40 -7.86 23.74
CA ASP A 318 -2.49 -7.01 24.91
C ASP A 318 -2.76 -7.79 26.21
N ARG A 319 -2.77 -9.13 26.13
CA ARG A 319 -3.02 -9.98 27.28
C ARG A 319 -1.91 -9.84 28.33
N VAL A 320 -2.31 -9.78 29.60
CA VAL A 320 -1.42 -9.96 30.75
C VAL A 320 -0.83 -11.38 30.69
N ARG A 321 0.49 -11.48 30.86
CA ARG A 321 1.21 -12.75 30.70
C ARG A 321 0.61 -13.83 31.61
N GLY A 322 0.26 -14.98 31.03
CA GLY A 322 -0.25 -16.15 31.74
C GLY A 322 -1.75 -16.14 32.05
N LYS A 323 -2.46 -15.01 31.85
CA LYS A 323 -3.91 -14.95 32.03
C LYS A 323 -4.64 -15.59 30.83
N TYR A 324 -5.70 -16.34 31.13
CA TYR A 324 -6.65 -16.91 30.15
C TYR A 324 -6.00 -17.69 28.99
N LYS A 325 -4.88 -18.37 29.26
CA LYS A 325 -4.15 -19.16 28.26
C LYS A 325 -5.02 -20.28 27.65
N ASN A 326 -5.92 -20.86 28.44
CA ASN A 326 -6.82 -21.95 28.02
C ASN A 326 -8.22 -21.45 27.62
N GLU A 327 -8.49 -20.17 27.79
CA GLU A 327 -9.78 -19.53 27.50
C GLU A 327 -9.55 -18.22 26.72
N PRO A 328 -8.97 -18.32 25.51
CA PRO A 328 -8.39 -17.17 24.80
C PRO A 328 -9.41 -16.12 24.36
N LEU A 329 -10.71 -16.47 24.31
CA LEU A 329 -11.79 -15.57 23.90
C LEU A 329 -12.25 -14.60 24.98
N ILE A 330 -11.92 -14.86 26.26
CA ILE A 330 -12.29 -13.98 27.36
C ILE A 330 -11.87 -12.54 27.05
N PRO A 331 -12.76 -11.55 27.20
CA PRO A 331 -14.04 -11.60 27.92
C PRO A 331 -15.27 -12.03 27.11
N PHE A 332 -15.12 -12.31 25.82
CA PHE A 332 -16.22 -12.74 24.98
C PHE A 332 -16.54 -14.22 25.22
N THR A 333 -17.82 -14.54 25.14
CA THR A 333 -18.31 -15.92 25.18
C THR A 333 -18.47 -16.48 23.77
N ASP A 334 -18.58 -17.81 23.65
CA ASP A 334 -18.72 -18.46 22.33
C ASP A 334 -20.02 -18.04 21.62
N ASP A 335 -21.13 -17.91 22.35
CA ASP A 335 -22.43 -17.45 21.81
C ASP A 335 -22.37 -16.00 21.30
N PHE A 336 -21.53 -15.16 21.91
CA PHE A 336 -21.25 -13.83 21.39
C PHE A 336 -20.51 -13.91 20.05
N VAL A 337 -19.47 -14.74 19.94
CA VAL A 337 -18.67 -14.84 18.71
C VAL A 337 -19.49 -15.44 17.57
N GLU A 338 -20.28 -16.48 17.83
CA GLU A 338 -21.21 -17.07 16.87
C GLU A 338 -22.23 -16.02 16.38
N TYR A 339 -22.81 -15.27 17.33
CA TYR A 339 -23.73 -14.18 17.01
C TYR A 339 -23.07 -13.11 16.14
N LEU A 340 -21.87 -12.69 16.51
CA LEU A 340 -21.11 -11.68 15.80
C LEU A 340 -20.76 -12.13 14.38
N PHE A 341 -20.34 -13.38 14.20
CA PHE A 341 -20.07 -13.94 12.88
C PHE A 341 -21.32 -13.91 11.99
N LYS A 342 -22.47 -14.39 12.51
CA LYS A 342 -23.76 -14.34 11.80
C LYS A 342 -24.17 -12.91 11.41
N LEU A 343 -23.90 -11.95 12.28
CA LEU A 343 -24.26 -10.55 12.03
C LEU A 343 -23.35 -9.86 11.01
N THR A 344 -22.06 -10.16 11.04
CA THR A 344 -21.02 -9.50 10.22
C THR A 344 -20.70 -10.25 8.93
N GLN A 345 -21.17 -11.49 8.81
CA GLN A 345 -20.88 -12.41 7.71
C GLN A 345 -19.38 -12.54 7.45
N GLY A 346 -18.58 -12.54 8.52
CA GLY A 346 -17.12 -12.68 8.44
C GLY A 346 -16.37 -11.42 7.99
N THR A 347 -17.01 -10.25 7.92
CA THR A 347 -16.32 -9.00 7.52
C THR A 347 -15.35 -8.52 8.61
N PRO A 348 -14.01 -8.55 8.41
CA PRO A 348 -13.03 -8.26 9.46
C PRO A 348 -13.23 -6.93 10.18
N ARG A 349 -13.46 -5.85 9.41
CA ARG A 349 -13.69 -4.53 10.00
C ARG A 349 -14.91 -4.48 10.90
N GLU A 350 -16.01 -5.08 10.47
CA GLU A 350 -17.27 -5.08 11.24
C GLU A 350 -17.11 -5.91 12.52
N ILE A 351 -16.38 -7.02 12.47
CA ILE A 351 -16.01 -7.81 13.65
C ILE A 351 -15.26 -6.94 14.65
N ILE A 352 -14.21 -6.23 14.21
CA ILE A 352 -13.37 -5.37 15.06
C ILE A 352 -14.20 -4.25 15.70
N VAL A 353 -14.97 -3.50 14.91
CA VAL A 353 -15.77 -2.36 15.39
C VAL A 353 -16.82 -2.79 16.42
N ARG A 354 -17.40 -3.97 16.25
CA ARG A 354 -18.41 -4.51 17.17
C ARG A 354 -17.78 -5.06 18.44
N CYS A 355 -16.67 -5.78 18.35
CA CYS A 355 -15.89 -6.18 19.53
C CYS A 355 -15.48 -4.95 20.34
N ASP A 356 -14.98 -3.89 19.69
CA ASP A 356 -14.64 -2.61 20.33
C ASP A 356 -15.84 -2.05 21.11
N SER A 357 -17.00 -1.98 20.45
CA SER A 357 -18.20 -1.40 21.02
C SER A 357 -18.69 -2.15 22.26
N VAL A 358 -18.67 -3.48 22.21
CA VAL A 358 -19.11 -4.32 23.34
C VAL A 358 -18.07 -4.33 24.46
N LEU A 359 -16.78 -4.34 24.13
CA LEU A 359 -15.69 -4.26 25.12
C LEU A 359 -15.75 -2.94 25.89
N ASP A 360 -15.83 -1.81 25.18
CA ASP A 360 -15.93 -0.48 25.79
C ASP A 360 -17.11 -0.40 26.75
N ARG A 361 -18.29 -0.87 26.33
CA ARG A 361 -19.50 -0.84 27.16
C ARG A 361 -19.45 -1.83 28.32
N GLY A 362 -18.81 -2.98 28.11
CA GLY A 362 -18.54 -3.97 29.15
C GLY A 362 -17.66 -3.40 30.26
N LEU A 363 -16.64 -2.62 29.90
CA LEU A 363 -15.77 -1.92 30.86
C LEU A 363 -16.50 -0.81 31.62
N GLU A 364 -17.41 -0.08 30.96
CA GLU A 364 -18.23 0.95 31.61
C GLU A 364 -19.22 0.37 32.62
N LYS A 365 -19.84 -0.77 32.29
CA LYS A 365 -20.83 -1.45 33.14
C LYS A 365 -20.22 -2.53 34.06
N GLU A 366 -18.89 -2.69 34.04
CA GLU A 366 -18.14 -3.71 34.79
C GLU A 366 -18.70 -5.14 34.61
N VAL A 367 -19.06 -5.50 33.36
CA VAL A 367 -19.64 -6.80 33.02
C VAL A 367 -18.54 -7.85 32.83
N PRO A 368 -18.44 -8.92 33.65
CA PRO A 368 -17.29 -9.85 33.59
C PRO A 368 -17.23 -10.72 32.32
N ARG A 369 -18.39 -10.97 31.70
CA ARG A 369 -18.54 -11.83 30.50
C ARG A 369 -19.46 -11.17 29.49
N LEU A 370 -18.98 -11.02 28.26
CA LEU A 370 -19.67 -10.32 27.19
C LEU A 370 -20.44 -11.33 26.34
N THR A 371 -21.71 -11.52 26.69
CA THR A 371 -22.62 -12.48 26.02
C THR A 371 -23.30 -11.87 24.81
N LYS A 372 -23.99 -12.72 24.03
CA LYS A 372 -24.87 -12.29 22.94
C LYS A 372 -25.95 -11.30 23.38
N GLU A 373 -26.61 -11.55 24.51
CA GLU A 373 -27.70 -10.70 25.02
C GLU A 373 -27.17 -9.31 25.37
N PHE A 374 -26.02 -9.26 26.06
CA PHE A 374 -25.36 -8.00 26.35
C PHE A 374 -25.01 -7.24 25.06
N ALA A 375 -24.43 -7.93 24.07
CA ALA A 375 -24.10 -7.31 22.79
C ALA A 375 -25.32 -6.73 22.06
N LYS A 376 -26.47 -7.42 22.10
CA LYS A 376 -27.73 -6.90 21.54
C LYS A 376 -28.14 -5.58 22.20
N GLU A 377 -28.04 -5.49 23.52
CA GLU A 377 -28.31 -4.24 24.24
C GLU A 377 -27.35 -3.12 23.80
N VAL A 378 -26.05 -3.41 23.74
CA VAL A 378 -25.03 -2.43 23.32
C VAL A 378 -25.27 -1.95 21.88
N PHE A 379 -25.55 -2.86 20.95
CA PHE A 379 -25.79 -2.49 19.55
C PHE A 379 -27.06 -1.66 19.40
N LYS A 380 -28.13 -1.97 20.15
CA LYS A 380 -29.35 -1.17 20.20
C LYS A 380 -29.07 0.23 20.78
N GLU A 381 -28.34 0.33 21.89
CA GLU A 381 -27.94 1.62 22.50
C GLU A 381 -27.12 2.49 21.51
N ARG A 382 -26.26 1.87 20.69
CA ARG A 382 -25.37 2.57 19.74
C ARG A 382 -25.94 2.75 18.32
N GLY A 383 -27.17 2.32 18.07
CA GLY A 383 -27.78 2.39 16.73
C GLY A 383 -27.09 1.52 15.68
N LEU A 384 -26.34 0.50 16.10
CA LEU A 384 -25.72 -0.48 15.19
C LEU A 384 -26.75 -1.54 14.82
N SER A 385 -26.64 -2.16 13.63
CA SER A 385 -27.56 -3.23 13.26
C SER A 385 -27.45 -4.41 14.23
N TYR A 386 -28.60 -4.99 14.58
CA TYR A 386 -28.73 -6.16 15.44
C TYR A 386 -29.85 -7.05 14.89
N ILE A 387 -29.69 -8.37 15.03
CA ILE A 387 -30.69 -9.41 14.68
C ILE A 387 -31.01 -10.20 15.95
#